data_AF-A0A1F8SBA5-F1
#
_entry.id   AF-A0A1F8SBA5-F1
#
_cell.length_a   1.000
_cell.length_b   1.000
_cell.length_c   1.000
_cell.angle_alpha   90.00
_cell.angle_beta   90.00
_cell.angle_gamma   90.00
#
_symmetry.space_group_name_H-M   'P 1'
#
loop_
_entity.id
_entity.type
_entity.pdbx_description
1 polymer ?
#
loop_
_entity_poly.entity_id
_entity_poly.type
_entity_poly.pdbx_seq_one_letter_code
_entity_poly.pdbx_strand_id
1 'polypeptide(L)'
;MRLAGPTAIDVRANDSGGPNEAGDSYLITSVREGSRGIVTITGGGTGLTYDPMGCATGSDTFSYILTDSGGQTDSATVLGASPAPARTRSRTGRARSSSPTARSDPRCR
;
A
#
# COMPACT_ATOMS: atom_id res chain seq x y z
N MET A 1 -20.43 0.65 -1.05
CA MET A 1 -19.05 0.83 -1.54
C MET A 1 -18.20 -0.20 -0.82
N ARG A 2 -17.39 -0.99 -1.54
CA ARG A 2 -16.45 -1.94 -0.91
C ARG A 2 -15.18 -1.15 -0.63
N LEU A 3 -14.74 -1.11 0.63
CA LEU A 3 -13.45 -0.55 1.01
C LEU A 3 -12.34 -1.33 0.27
N ALA A 4 -11.28 -0.64 -0.14
CA ALA A 4 -10.07 -1.34 -0.55
C ALA A 4 -9.46 -1.95 0.71
N GLY A 5 -9.29 -3.28 0.71
CA GLY A 5 -8.54 -3.94 1.79
C GLY A 5 -7.04 -3.78 1.59
N PRO A 6 -6.23 -4.29 2.53
CA PRO A 6 -4.78 -4.29 2.42
C PRO A 6 -4.36 -4.89 1.08
N THR A 7 -3.54 -4.14 0.34
CA THR A 7 -2.99 -4.54 -0.96
C THR A 7 -1.54 -4.93 -0.79
N ALA A 8 -1.17 -6.10 -1.28
CA ALA A 8 0.22 -6.56 -1.26
C ALA A 8 1.08 -5.72 -2.21
N ILE A 9 2.27 -5.34 -1.74
CA ILE A 9 3.30 -4.61 -2.48
C ILE A 9 4.58 -5.43 -2.40
N ASP A 10 5.05 -5.88 -3.56
CA ASP A 10 6.37 -6.49 -3.69
C ASP A 10 7.38 -5.40 -4.03
N VAL A 11 8.06 -4.89 -3.00
CA VAL A 11 9.09 -3.86 -3.17
C VAL A 11 10.45 -4.46 -3.55
N ARG A 12 10.67 -5.74 -3.22
CA ARG A 12 11.94 -6.42 -3.45
C ARG A 12 12.15 -6.73 -4.94
N ALA A 13 11.08 -6.87 -5.71
CA ALA A 13 11.18 -7.03 -7.16
C ALA A 13 11.87 -5.86 -7.89
N ASN A 14 11.93 -4.67 -7.27
CA ASN A 14 12.63 -3.50 -7.82
C ASN A 14 14.05 -3.31 -7.25
N ASP A 15 14.50 -4.23 -6.39
CA ASP A 15 15.79 -4.15 -5.73
C ASP A 15 16.76 -5.17 -6.33
N SER A 16 18.03 -4.80 -6.49
CA SER A 16 19.07 -5.68 -7.01
C SER A 16 20.30 -5.56 -6.12
N GLY A 17 20.82 -6.69 -5.66
CA GLY A 17 22.07 -6.72 -4.91
C GLY A 17 23.22 -6.09 -5.69
N GLY A 18 24.16 -5.50 -4.97
CA GLY A 18 25.37 -4.92 -5.50
C GLY A 18 26.34 -5.96 -6.07
N PRO A 19 27.42 -5.52 -6.74
CA PRO A 19 28.45 -6.41 -7.22
C PRO A 19 29.07 -7.19 -6.05
N ASN A 20 29.07 -8.52 -6.17
CA ASN A 20 29.49 -9.52 -5.17
C ASN A 20 28.45 -9.88 -4.09
N GLU A 21 27.21 -9.37 -4.19
CA GLU A 21 26.12 -9.73 -3.27
C GLU A 21 25.16 -10.76 -3.90
N ALA A 22 25.63 -11.46 -4.95
CA ALA A 22 24.87 -12.46 -5.66
C ALA A 22 24.56 -13.65 -4.74
N GLY A 23 23.30 -13.76 -4.33
CA GLY A 23 22.83 -14.82 -3.43
C GLY A 23 22.61 -14.36 -1.99
N ASP A 24 22.95 -13.10 -1.65
CA ASP A 24 22.58 -12.54 -0.35
C ASP A 24 21.06 -12.31 -0.28
N SER A 25 20.50 -12.67 0.88
CA SER A 25 19.11 -12.39 1.18
C SER A 25 19.00 -11.05 1.89
N TYR A 26 18.15 -10.17 1.37
CA TYR A 26 17.75 -8.95 2.05
C TYR A 26 16.34 -9.10 2.63
N LEU A 27 16.13 -8.58 3.84
CA LEU A 27 14.82 -8.52 4.47
C LEU A 27 14.42 -7.07 4.71
N ILE A 28 13.13 -6.81 4.58
CA ILE A 28 12.55 -5.55 5.03
C ILE A 28 12.48 -5.61 6.56
N THR A 29 13.22 -4.74 7.22
CA THR A 29 13.36 -4.74 8.69
C THR A 29 12.63 -3.58 9.35
N SER A 30 12.33 -2.53 8.59
CA SER A 30 11.60 -1.37 9.10
C SER A 30 10.78 -0.71 8.01
N VAL A 31 9.68 -0.09 8.43
CA VAL A 31 8.81 0.75 7.60
C VAL A 31 8.53 2.05 8.34
N ARG A 32 8.44 3.13 7.57
CA ARG A 32 7.94 4.42 8.06
C ARG A 32 6.71 4.79 7.26
N GLU A 33 5.60 4.86 7.97
CA GLU A 33 4.28 5.09 7.40
C GLU A 33 4.14 6.46 6.75
N GLY A 34 3.29 6.46 5.72
CA GLY A 34 2.71 7.67 5.17
C GLY A 34 1.63 8.24 6.10
N SER A 35 0.91 9.24 5.60
CA SER A 35 -0.14 9.91 6.39
C SER A 35 -1.55 9.35 6.13
N ARG A 36 -1.69 8.44 5.16
CA ARG A 36 -2.99 8.04 4.62
C ARG A 36 -3.24 6.54 4.67
N GLY A 37 -2.27 5.75 5.13
CA GLY A 37 -2.41 4.31 5.26
C GLY A 37 -1.47 3.71 6.28
N ILE A 38 -1.69 2.43 6.54
CA ILE A 38 -0.83 1.57 7.35
C ILE A 38 -0.10 0.62 6.40
N VAL A 39 1.21 0.57 6.51
CA VAL A 39 2.08 -0.41 5.90
C VAL A 39 2.38 -1.47 6.95
N THR A 40 2.47 -2.72 6.52
CA THR A 40 2.81 -3.82 7.40
C THR A 40 3.80 -4.71 6.70
N ILE A 41 4.87 -5.08 7.43
CA ILE A 41 5.83 -6.07 6.96
C ILE A 41 5.20 -7.46 7.05
N THR A 42 5.25 -8.21 5.95
CA THR A 42 4.66 -9.54 5.83
C THR A 42 5.69 -10.56 5.37
N GLY A 43 5.34 -11.85 5.47
CA GLY A 43 6.20 -12.94 5.03
C GLY A 43 7.58 -12.96 5.69
N GLY A 44 7.68 -12.46 6.93
CA GLY A 44 8.96 -12.38 7.66
C GLY A 44 9.97 -11.39 7.09
N GLY A 45 9.53 -10.32 6.40
CA GLY A 45 10.41 -9.32 5.77
C GLY A 45 10.51 -9.46 4.26
N THR A 46 9.71 -10.33 3.65
CA THR A 46 9.75 -10.59 2.20
C THR A 46 8.74 -9.76 1.40
N GLY A 47 7.79 -9.08 2.05
CA GLY A 47 6.85 -8.20 1.37
C GLY A 47 6.17 -7.19 2.29
N LEU A 48 5.44 -6.26 1.70
CA LEU A 48 4.64 -5.26 2.42
C LEU A 48 3.16 -5.41 2.06
N THR A 49 2.27 -5.02 2.97
CA THR A 49 0.88 -4.70 2.65
C THR A 49 0.60 -3.25 2.98
N TYR A 50 -0.08 -2.53 2.09
CA TYR A 50 -0.59 -1.18 2.33
C TYR A 50 -2.10 -1.20 2.50
N ASP A 51 -2.58 -0.73 3.63
CA ASP A 51 -3.99 -0.54 3.96
C ASP A 51 -4.32 0.96 4.00
N PRO A 52 -5.02 1.51 2.99
CA PRO A 52 -5.54 2.87 3.04
C PRO A 52 -6.43 3.07 4.27
N MET A 53 -6.07 3.98 5.17
CA MET A 53 -6.91 4.32 6.31
C MET A 53 -8.19 4.98 5.81
N GLY A 54 -9.30 4.25 5.88
CA GLY A 54 -10.63 4.79 5.59
C GLY A 54 -10.91 5.03 4.11
N CYS A 55 -11.37 6.25 3.80
CA CYS A 55 -11.76 6.66 2.45
C CYS A 55 -10.71 7.58 1.82
N ALA A 56 -9.49 7.63 2.35
CA ALA A 56 -8.43 8.44 1.75
C ALA A 56 -8.31 8.08 0.26
N THR A 57 -8.31 9.09 -0.62
CA THR A 57 -8.13 8.90 -2.06
C THR A 57 -6.90 9.67 -2.51
N GLY A 58 -6.18 9.10 -3.48
CA GLY A 58 -4.96 9.70 -4.01
C GLY A 58 -3.71 9.05 -3.44
N SER A 59 -2.56 9.66 -3.71
CA SER A 59 -1.26 9.09 -3.36
C SER A 59 -0.91 9.26 -1.89
N ASP A 60 -0.07 8.36 -1.41
CA ASP A 60 0.60 8.38 -0.12
C ASP A 60 2.05 7.94 -0.32
N THR A 61 2.95 8.44 0.51
CA THR A 61 4.38 8.14 0.37
C THR A 61 4.87 7.55 1.68
N PHE A 62 5.45 6.36 1.61
CA PHE A 62 6.06 5.68 2.74
C PHE A 62 7.47 5.20 2.35
N SER A 63 8.31 4.90 3.34
CA SER A 63 9.66 4.38 3.11
C SER A 63 9.87 3.07 3.84
N TYR A 64 10.82 2.26 3.35
CA TYR A 64 11.22 1.01 3.98
C TYR A 64 12.74 0.88 4.00
N ILE A 65 13.23 0.08 4.95
CA ILE A 65 14.65 -0.27 5.08
C ILE A 65 14.83 -1.75 4.76
N LEU A 66 15.76 -2.05 3.86
CA LEU A 66 16.30 -3.39 3.65
C LEU A 66 17.53 -3.59 4.52
N THR A 67 17.73 -4.81 4.98
CA THR A 67 18.95 -5.24 5.67
C THR A 67 19.43 -6.55 5.06
N ASP A 68 20.71 -6.61 4.71
CA ASP A 68 21.37 -7.82 4.20
C ASP A 68 21.76 -8.80 5.33
N SER A 69 22.32 -9.95 4.95
CA SER A 69 22.79 -10.98 5.88
C SER A 69 23.98 -10.52 6.73
N GLY A 70 24.75 -9.54 6.25
CA GLY A 70 25.89 -8.91 6.91
C GLY A 70 25.52 -7.72 7.81
N GLY A 71 24.26 -7.30 7.82
CA GLY A 71 23.75 -6.16 8.58
C GLY A 71 23.85 -4.80 7.89
N GLN A 72 24.25 -4.74 6.61
CA GLN A 72 24.21 -3.50 5.83
C GLN A 72 22.77 -3.13 5.50
N THR A 73 22.49 -1.83 5.39
CA THR A 73 21.13 -1.34 5.18
C THR A 73 21.02 -0.38 4.02
N ASP A 74 19.91 -0.45 3.28
CA ASP A 74 19.51 0.55 2.30
C ASP A 74 18.06 1.00 2.51
N SER A 75 17.73 2.21 2.08
CA SER A 75 16.42 2.83 2.27
C SER A 75 15.80 3.26 0.95
N ALA A 76 14.56 2.86 0.69
CA ALA A 76 13.81 3.24 -0.50
C ALA A 76 12.44 3.83 -0.15
N THR A 77 11.90 4.61 -1.08
CA THR A 77 10.59 5.28 -0.97
C THR A 77 9.61 4.68 -1.95
N VAL A 78 8.38 4.41 -1.50
CA VAL A 78 7.29 3.87 -2.30
C VAL A 78 6.16 4.89 -2.38
N LEU A 79 5.62 5.06 -3.59
CA LEU A 79 4.38 5.78 -3.82
C LEU A 79 3.20 4.79 -3.73
N GLY A 80 2.54 4.76 -2.58
CA GLY A 80 1.26 4.06 -2.41
C GLY A 80 0.12 4.85 -3.05
N ALA A 81 -0.86 4.16 -3.63
CA ALA A 81 -2.08 4.79 -4.13
C ALA A 81 -3.29 4.19 -3.43
N SER A 82 -4.09 5.03 -2.79
CA SER A 82 -5.41 4.61 -2.33
C SER A 82 -6.38 4.63 -3.51
N PRO A 83 -6.95 3.48 -3.92
CA PRO A 83 -7.83 3.45 -5.08
C PRO A 83 -9.08 4.28 -4.80
N ALA A 84 -9.51 5.07 -5.80
CA ALA A 84 -10.77 5.78 -5.71
C ALA A 84 -11.91 4.78 -5.42
N PRO A 85 -12.93 5.15 -4.61
CA PRO A 85 -14.03 4.26 -4.33
C PRO A 85 -14.66 3.80 -5.65
N ALA A 86 -14.69 2.48 -5.87
CA ALA A 86 -15.23 1.92 -7.10
C ALA A 86 -16.68 2.42 -7.27
N ARG A 87 -16.91 3.29 -8.26
CA ARG A 87 -18.26 3.67 -8.66
C ARG A 87 -18.88 2.44 -9.28
N THR A 88 -19.75 1.74 -8.55
CA THR A 88 -20.58 0.70 -9.13
C THR A 88 -21.49 1.37 -10.16
N ARG A 89 -21.14 1.30 -11.45
CA ARG A 89 -22.11 1.62 -12.50
C ARG A 89 -23.14 0.49 -12.47
N SER A 90 -24.28 0.74 -11.86
CA SER A 90 -25.47 -0.11 -12.03
C SER A 90 -25.80 -0.14 -13.52
N ARG A 91 -25.48 -1.24 -14.20
CA ARG A 91 -25.89 -1.45 -15.58
C ARG A 91 -27.32 -1.96 -15.59
N THR A 92 -28.29 -1.07 -15.34
CA THR A 92 -29.69 -1.23 -15.74
C THR A 92 -30.46 0.09 -15.58
N GLY A 93 -30.89 0.66 -16.72
CA GLY A 93 -32.18 1.37 -16.86
C GLY A 93 -32.37 2.77 -16.24
N ARG A 94 -32.36 3.78 -17.11
CA ARG A 94 -33.21 5.00 -17.11
C ARG A 94 -33.42 5.78 -15.79
N ALA A 95 -32.69 6.91 -15.70
CA ALA A 95 -32.98 8.18 -15.02
C ALA A 95 -33.92 8.21 -13.78
N ARG A 96 -33.34 8.59 -12.63
CA ARG A 96 -33.75 9.77 -11.84
C ARG A 96 -32.59 10.20 -10.95
N SER A 97 -32.24 11.48 -11.05
CA SER A 97 -31.25 12.13 -10.20
C SER A 97 -31.75 12.07 -8.75
N SER A 98 -31.09 11.29 -7.92
CA SER A 98 -31.08 11.49 -6.48
C SER A 98 -29.65 11.21 -6.05
N SER A 99 -28.96 12.25 -5.61
CA SER A 99 -27.67 12.12 -4.95
C SER A 99 -27.87 11.15 -3.79
N PRO A 100 -27.22 9.97 -3.77
CA PRO A 100 -27.26 9.16 -2.57
C PRO A 100 -26.45 9.95 -1.54
N THR A 101 -27.11 10.41 -0.48
CA THR A 101 -26.42 10.94 0.70
C THR A 101 -25.40 9.87 1.09
N ALA A 102 -24.12 10.20 0.96
CA ALA A 102 -23.03 9.31 1.34
C ALA A 102 -23.29 8.91 2.79
N ARG A 103 -23.62 7.64 3.03
CA ARG A 103 -23.61 7.09 4.39
C ARG A 103 -22.18 7.27 4.87
N SER A 104 -21.98 8.14 5.84
CA SER A 104 -20.68 8.36 6.48
C SER A 104 -20.21 7.01 7.00
N ASP A 105 -19.18 6.46 6.35
CA ASP A 105 -18.53 5.26 6.82
C ASP A 105 -17.77 5.64 8.10
N PRO A 106 -18.00 4.99 9.25
CA PRO A 106 -17.33 5.32 10.51
C PRO A 106 -15.80 5.14 10.43
N ARG A 107 -15.29 4.46 9.39
CA ARG A 107 -13.86 4.34 9.09
C ARG A 107 -13.31 5.51 8.27
N CYS A 108 -14.17 6.41 7.80
CA CYS A 108 -13.84 7.59 6.98
C CYS A 108 -14.07 8.89 7.76
N ARG A 109 -13.65 8.92 9.02
CA ARG A 109 -13.62 10.12 9.87
C ARG A 109 -12.28 10.82 9.77
#